data_AF-A0AAN7AI77-F1
#
_entry.id   AF-A0AAN7AI77-F1
#
_cell.length_a   1.000
_cell.length_b   1.000
_cell.length_c   1.000
_cell.angle_alpha   90.00
_cell.angle_beta   90.00
_cell.angle_gamma   90.00
#
_symmetry.space_group_name_H-M   'P 1'
#
loop_
_entity.id
_entity.type
_entity.pdbx_description
1 polymer ?
#
loop_
_entity_poly.entity_id
_entity_poly.type
_entity_poly.pdbx_seq_one_letter_code
_entity_poly.pdbx_strand_id
1 'polypeptide(L)'
;MSADSSTETGSRSSRPLPVRFLTPASLNLHRVFEQNEQRVQKRSGGKIPDPTRPATKGKPRLLLMGQRRSGKSSISSVVFHKLPPNETLFLESTARIQKDSLNSFMEFQVWDFPGQIDIFENPAYSFDLDAIFSEVGALIWVVDSQDDFSEATHRLSMVVLNLRRDYPHINIEVFVHKVDALAEDYRQDIVRDVRMQIADELGDNGVEELNMRFHATSIYDHSIFQAFSKVIQQLIPRLGQLEAMLTNLCRSCRFEKAYLFDVNTKIYIATDSTPEDMASYEICSDYVDVIIDFTEVYGSWPRSQQWRERLEGEPWMQPLENQVACEWAESTMVLSDAQRPVMLREVDRFLAIVAIMKEGSYDKMPQINMNVDVAVKGLTEFFEITKPKDSQEVVNPVLQG
;
A
#
# COMPACT_ATOMS: atom_id res chain seq x y z
N MET A 1 -63.46 -45.20 37.25
CA MET A 1 -64.14 -45.81 36.10
C MET A 1 -63.41 -45.36 34.84
N SER A 2 -63.19 -46.31 33.92
CA SER A 2 -62.89 -46.15 32.48
C SER A 2 -61.62 -45.38 32.08
N ALA A 3 -60.81 -45.77 31.10
CA ALA A 3 -60.69 -46.91 30.17
C ALA A 3 -59.34 -46.63 29.45
N ASP A 4 -58.35 -47.51 29.48
CA ASP A 4 -58.10 -48.69 28.63
C ASP A 4 -57.23 -48.41 27.38
N SER A 5 -56.35 -49.39 27.09
CA SER A 5 -55.54 -49.63 25.88
C SER A 5 -54.32 -48.74 25.55
N SER A 6 -53.26 -49.20 24.88
CA SER A 6 -52.41 -50.41 24.97
C SER A 6 -51.32 -50.26 23.88
N THR A 7 -50.10 -50.71 24.20
CA THR A 7 -49.10 -51.31 23.31
C THR A 7 -48.40 -50.53 22.16
N GLU A 8 -47.07 -50.73 22.18
CA GLU A 8 -46.17 -51.01 21.05
C GLU A 8 -45.21 -49.93 20.51
N THR A 9 -43.93 -50.20 20.80
CA THR A 9 -42.71 -49.61 20.30
C THR A 9 -42.46 -50.00 18.83
N GLY A 10 -42.69 -49.06 17.91
CA GLY A 10 -42.37 -49.19 16.49
C GLY A 10 -41.03 -48.53 16.12
N SER A 11 -40.20 -49.28 15.39
CA SER A 11 -38.98 -48.87 14.69
C SER A 11 -39.16 -47.61 13.83
N ARG A 12 -38.24 -46.64 13.89
CA ARG A 12 -38.18 -45.52 12.95
C ARG A 12 -36.81 -45.35 12.30
N SER A 13 -36.88 -45.30 10.98
CA SER A 13 -35.87 -45.16 9.94
C SER A 13 -34.96 -43.93 10.06
N SER A 14 -33.67 -44.11 9.78
CA SER A 14 -32.66 -43.07 9.55
C SER A 14 -32.98 -42.23 8.30
N ARG A 15 -33.09 -40.90 8.47
CA ARG A 15 -33.13 -39.94 7.35
C ARG A 15 -31.72 -39.74 6.77
N PRO A 16 -31.52 -39.76 5.44
CA PRO A 16 -30.23 -39.39 4.85
C PRO A 16 -30.03 -37.87 4.85
N LEU A 17 -28.78 -37.45 5.08
CA LEU A 17 -28.30 -36.06 5.04
C LEU A 17 -28.40 -35.47 3.61
N PRO A 18 -28.55 -34.14 3.46
CA PRO A 18 -28.68 -33.52 2.14
C PRO A 18 -27.35 -33.59 1.37
N VAL A 19 -27.41 -34.21 0.19
CA VAL A 19 -26.31 -34.25 -0.78
C VAL A 19 -26.06 -32.83 -1.29
N ARG A 20 -24.87 -32.28 -1.02
CA ARG A 20 -24.43 -31.00 -1.62
C ARG A 20 -24.28 -31.19 -3.13
N PHE A 21 -25.21 -30.64 -3.89
CA PHE A 21 -25.08 -30.52 -5.34
C PHE A 21 -24.02 -29.45 -5.66
N LEU A 22 -22.79 -29.87 -5.93
CA LEU A 22 -21.75 -29.01 -6.49
C LEU A 22 -22.16 -28.59 -7.90
N THR A 23 -22.16 -27.28 -8.16
CA THR A 23 -22.50 -26.74 -9.48
C THR A 23 -21.45 -27.15 -10.52
N PRO A 24 -21.80 -27.30 -11.80
CA PRO A 24 -20.83 -27.63 -12.86
C PRO A 24 -19.65 -26.66 -12.92
N ALA A 25 -19.86 -25.39 -12.55
CA ALA A 25 -18.82 -24.38 -12.45
C ALA A 25 -17.81 -24.68 -11.33
N SER A 26 -18.29 -25.12 -10.15
CA SER A 26 -17.42 -25.50 -9.03
C SER A 26 -16.56 -26.74 -9.34
N LEU A 27 -17.11 -27.71 -10.07
CA LEU A 27 -16.38 -28.89 -10.53
C LEU A 27 -15.33 -28.54 -11.58
N ASN A 28 -15.63 -27.60 -12.47
CA ASN A 28 -14.65 -27.09 -13.43
C ASN A 28 -13.52 -26.32 -12.73
N LEU A 29 -13.84 -25.49 -11.73
CA LEU A 29 -12.84 -24.75 -10.96
C LEU A 29 -11.91 -25.72 -10.20
N HIS A 30 -12.47 -26.78 -9.60
CA HIS A 30 -11.69 -27.81 -8.92
C HIS A 30 -10.77 -28.58 -9.89
N ARG A 31 -11.26 -28.94 -11.08
CA ARG A 31 -10.42 -29.57 -12.12
C ARG A 31 -9.31 -28.66 -12.63
N VAL A 32 -9.59 -27.37 -12.80
CA VAL A 32 -8.58 -26.39 -13.24
C VAL A 32 -7.51 -26.21 -12.16
N PHE A 33 -7.92 -26.22 -10.88
CA PHE A 33 -7.02 -26.17 -9.73
C PHE A 33 -6.10 -27.41 -9.68
N GLU A 34 -6.66 -28.62 -9.79
CA GLU A 34 -5.88 -29.88 -9.84
C GLU A 34 -4.94 -29.95 -11.06
N GLN A 35 -5.38 -29.49 -12.23
CA GLN A 35 -4.52 -29.44 -13.41
C GLN A 35 -3.36 -28.45 -13.27
N ASN A 36 -3.58 -27.32 -12.57
CA ASN A 36 -2.53 -26.35 -12.29
C ASN A 36 -1.53 -26.89 -11.26
N GLU A 37 -1.99 -27.55 -10.21
CA GLU A 37 -1.12 -28.23 -9.22
C GLU A 37 -0.21 -29.27 -9.89
N GLN A 38 -0.76 -30.11 -10.76
CA GLN A 38 0.01 -31.13 -11.49
C GLN A 38 1.00 -30.52 -12.50
N ARG A 39 0.67 -29.35 -13.09
CA ARG A 39 1.58 -28.60 -13.97
C ARG A 39 2.72 -27.93 -13.19
N VAL A 40 2.46 -27.47 -11.97
CA VAL A 40 3.47 -26.91 -11.07
C VAL A 40 4.42 -28.00 -10.59
N GLN A 41 3.92 -29.17 -10.19
CA GLN A 41 4.73 -30.31 -9.77
C GLN A 41 5.57 -30.92 -10.91
N LYS A 42 5.10 -30.91 -12.16
CA LYS A 42 5.90 -31.36 -13.32
C LYS A 42 6.99 -30.37 -13.75
N ARG A 43 6.89 -29.10 -13.36
CA ARG A 43 7.93 -28.07 -13.64
C ARG A 43 8.97 -27.94 -12.53
N SER A 44 8.68 -28.38 -11.30
CA SER A 44 9.58 -28.29 -10.15
C SER A 44 10.54 -29.49 -10.04
N GLY A 45 11.39 -29.69 -11.05
CA GLY A 45 12.58 -30.55 -10.97
C GLY A 45 13.85 -29.81 -10.50
N GLY A 46 13.78 -28.49 -10.38
CA GLY A 46 14.80 -27.65 -9.76
C GLY A 46 14.21 -26.94 -8.54
N LYS A 47 14.90 -26.98 -7.40
CA LYS A 47 14.50 -26.30 -6.16
C LYS A 47 14.30 -24.81 -6.45
N ILE A 48 13.05 -24.38 -6.49
CA ILE A 48 12.66 -22.98 -6.36
C ILE A 48 12.81 -22.66 -4.87
N PRO A 49 13.52 -21.58 -4.47
CA PRO A 49 13.54 -21.18 -3.08
C PRO A 49 12.12 -20.81 -2.66
N ASP A 50 11.65 -21.45 -1.60
CA ASP A 50 10.36 -21.23 -0.95
C ASP A 50 10.21 -19.72 -0.60
N PRO A 51 9.18 -19.00 -1.07
CA PRO A 51 8.96 -17.61 -0.70
C PRO A 51 8.24 -17.49 0.65
N THR A 52 8.19 -18.56 1.45
CA THR A 52 7.83 -18.49 2.87
C THR A 52 8.98 -17.89 3.68
N ARG A 53 9.26 -16.61 3.44
CA ARG A 53 9.94 -15.79 4.44
C ARG A 53 9.04 -15.76 5.68
N PRO A 54 9.57 -16.02 6.88
CA PRO A 54 8.81 -15.76 8.10
C PRO A 54 8.47 -14.27 8.08
N ALA A 55 7.17 -13.95 8.09
CA ALA A 55 6.73 -12.62 8.46
C ALA A 55 7.38 -12.32 9.81
N THR A 56 8.32 -11.37 9.84
CA THR A 56 8.82 -10.81 11.08
C THR A 56 7.60 -10.37 11.88
N LYS A 57 7.52 -10.80 13.15
CA LYS A 57 6.36 -10.62 14.04
C LYS A 57 6.17 -9.16 14.49
N GLY A 58 6.48 -8.21 13.63
CA GLY A 58 6.48 -6.78 13.92
C GLY A 58 5.95 -5.98 12.73
N LYS A 59 5.51 -4.75 13.02
CA LYS A 59 5.07 -3.80 12.00
C LYS A 59 6.25 -3.48 11.07
N PRO A 60 6.08 -3.45 9.74
CA PRO A 60 7.16 -3.09 8.84
C PRO A 60 7.72 -1.71 9.22
N ARG A 61 9.04 -1.59 9.34
CA ARG A 61 9.70 -0.33 9.67
C ARG A 61 10.43 0.24 8.47
N LEU A 62 10.19 1.53 8.22
CA LEU A 62 10.93 2.35 7.27
C LEU A 62 11.95 3.18 8.03
N LEU A 63 13.20 3.07 7.61
CA LEU A 63 14.31 3.75 8.25
C LEU A 63 14.82 4.87 7.32
N LEU A 64 14.72 6.13 7.76
CA LEU A 64 15.23 7.29 7.05
C LEU A 64 16.60 7.69 7.60
N MET A 65 17.64 7.49 6.81
CA MET A 65 19.03 7.82 7.16
C MET A 65 19.67 8.71 6.07
N GLY A 66 20.78 9.37 6.40
CA GLY A 66 21.53 10.21 5.46
C GLY A 66 22.18 11.41 6.13
N GLN A 67 22.95 12.19 5.38
CA GLN A 67 23.72 13.34 5.90
C GLN A 67 22.87 14.44 6.55
N ARG A 68 23.41 15.18 7.53
CA ARG A 68 22.71 16.33 8.12
C ARG A 68 22.27 17.32 7.02
N ARG A 69 21.05 17.86 7.13
CA ARG A 69 20.42 18.78 6.16
C ARG A 69 20.05 18.19 4.78
N SER A 70 20.15 16.86 4.60
CA SER A 70 19.70 16.21 3.37
C SER A 70 18.18 16.21 3.12
N GLY A 71 17.36 16.61 4.10
CA GLY A 71 15.91 16.75 3.93
C GLY A 71 15.05 15.62 4.50
N LYS A 72 15.61 14.64 5.22
CA LYS A 72 14.88 13.51 5.84
C LYS A 72 13.62 13.91 6.61
N SER A 73 13.74 14.87 7.52
CA SER A 73 12.64 15.31 8.37
C SER A 73 11.58 16.06 7.56
N SER A 74 11.99 16.84 6.57
CA SER A 74 11.08 17.48 5.62
C SER A 74 10.28 16.44 4.83
N ILE A 75 10.94 15.39 4.35
CA ILE A 75 10.30 14.26 3.66
C ILE A 75 9.25 13.60 4.57
N SER A 76 9.62 13.26 5.81
CA SER A 76 8.69 12.62 6.76
C SER A 76 7.46 13.50 7.04
N SER A 77 7.66 14.80 7.27
CA SER A 77 6.58 15.74 7.54
C SER A 77 5.65 15.95 6.33
N VAL A 78 6.19 16.06 5.12
CA VAL A 78 5.39 16.27 3.91
C VAL A 78 4.56 15.04 3.57
N VAL A 79 5.17 13.86 3.59
CA VAL A 79 4.50 12.62 3.17
C VAL A 79 3.49 12.13 4.21
N PHE A 80 3.85 12.21 5.50
CA PHE A 80 3.09 11.52 6.55
C PHE A 80 2.27 12.46 7.44
N HIS A 81 2.63 13.73 7.53
CA HIS A 81 1.90 14.74 8.31
C HIS A 81 1.14 15.74 7.43
N LYS A 82 1.18 15.57 6.10
CA LYS A 82 0.59 16.49 5.12
C LYS A 82 1.05 17.94 5.31
N LEU A 83 2.27 18.14 5.82
CA LEU A 83 2.83 19.48 6.00
C LEU A 83 3.13 20.09 4.64
N PRO A 84 2.71 21.34 4.35
CA PRO A 84 3.06 22.00 3.11
C PRO A 84 4.59 22.13 2.94
N PRO A 85 5.16 21.88 1.74
CA PRO A 85 6.61 21.94 1.52
C PRO A 85 7.25 23.27 1.93
N ASN A 86 6.53 24.39 1.76
CA ASN A 86 7.01 25.72 2.13
C ASN A 86 7.20 25.90 3.64
N GLU A 87 6.44 25.18 4.47
CA GLU A 87 6.55 25.23 5.93
C GLU A 87 7.73 24.41 6.45
N THR A 88 8.26 23.48 5.63
CA THR A 88 9.39 22.63 6.02
C THR A 88 10.69 23.42 6.25
N LEU A 89 10.79 24.64 5.72
CA LEU A 89 11.92 25.55 5.96
C LEU A 89 12.09 25.92 7.43
N PHE A 90 11.00 25.82 8.22
CA PHE A 90 10.99 26.16 9.65
C PHE A 90 11.23 24.95 10.56
N LEU A 91 11.47 23.76 9.99
CA LEU A 91 11.77 22.58 10.78
C LEU A 91 13.13 22.71 11.48
N GLU A 92 13.15 22.41 12.77
CA GLU A 92 14.38 22.40 13.55
C GLU A 92 15.26 21.18 13.20
N SER A 93 16.56 21.27 13.50
CA SER A 93 17.47 20.14 13.30
C SER A 93 17.12 18.97 14.23
N THR A 94 16.87 17.79 13.67
CA THR A 94 16.65 16.55 14.43
C THR A 94 17.86 16.19 15.28
N ALA A 95 17.71 16.28 16.60
CA ALA A 95 18.76 15.96 17.58
C ALA A 95 18.63 14.53 18.16
N ARG A 96 17.47 13.90 18.02
CA ARG A 96 17.14 12.56 18.53
C ARG A 96 16.32 11.80 17.50
N ILE A 97 16.40 10.47 17.54
CA ILE A 97 15.61 9.60 16.67
C ILE A 97 14.11 9.89 16.92
N GLN A 98 13.40 10.26 15.86
CA GLN A 98 11.94 10.44 15.91
C GLN A 98 11.29 9.17 15.38
N LYS A 99 10.23 8.70 16.06
CA LYS A 99 9.50 7.47 15.72
C LYS A 99 8.05 7.83 15.49
N ASP A 100 7.63 7.78 14.23
CA ASP A 100 6.25 8.06 13.84
C ASP A 100 5.55 6.74 13.53
N SER A 101 4.35 6.55 14.10
CA SER A 101 3.47 5.42 13.79
C SER A 101 2.25 5.96 13.08
N LEU A 102 2.00 5.46 11.88
CA LEU A 102 0.89 5.95 11.06
C LEU A 102 -0.25 4.94 11.06
N ASN A 103 -1.46 5.46 11.28
CA ASN A 103 -2.70 4.71 11.10
C ASN A 103 -3.09 4.77 9.62
N SER A 104 -2.44 3.92 8.84
CA SER A 104 -2.72 3.66 7.43
C SER A 104 -3.22 2.23 7.28
N PHE A 105 -3.68 1.86 6.08
CA PHE A 105 -3.93 0.47 5.72
C PHE A 105 -2.73 -0.44 6.03
N MET A 106 -1.51 0.05 5.83
CA MET A 106 -0.30 -0.59 6.33
C MET A 106 0.18 0.17 7.56
N GLU A 107 0.09 -0.45 8.73
CA GLU A 107 0.70 0.10 9.93
C GLU A 107 2.23 -0.06 9.82
N PHE A 108 2.92 0.95 9.32
CA PHE A 108 4.38 1.02 9.32
C PHE A 108 4.87 2.08 10.31
N GLN A 109 6.09 1.87 10.80
CA GLN A 109 6.78 2.86 11.62
C GLN A 109 7.84 3.55 10.77
N VAL A 110 7.90 4.87 10.85
CA VAL A 110 8.92 5.69 10.19
C VAL A 110 9.88 6.17 11.26
N TRP A 111 11.16 5.85 11.10
CA TRP A 111 12.20 6.27 12.03
C TRP A 111 13.12 7.27 11.33
N ASP A 112 13.09 8.52 11.78
CA ASP A 112 13.97 9.59 11.27
C ASP A 112 15.24 9.67 12.14
N PHE A 113 16.39 9.44 11.51
CA PHE A 113 17.68 9.43 12.20
C PHE A 113 18.44 10.76 12.07
N PRO A 114 19.04 11.24 13.16
CA PRO A 114 19.88 12.44 13.14
C PRO A 114 21.13 12.21 12.27
N GLY A 115 21.34 13.05 11.27
CA GLY A 115 22.42 12.90 10.29
C GLY A 115 23.85 13.16 10.81
N GLN A 116 24.04 13.28 12.12
CA GLN A 116 25.34 13.44 12.78
C GLN A 116 25.78 12.18 13.55
N ILE A 117 24.90 11.19 13.70
CA ILE A 117 25.19 9.99 14.49
C ILE A 117 25.67 8.90 13.55
N ASP A 118 26.95 8.56 13.67
CA ASP A 118 27.47 7.31 13.13
C ASP A 118 27.03 6.16 14.04
N ILE A 119 25.88 5.58 13.68
CA ILE A 119 25.18 4.52 14.43
C ILE A 119 26.12 3.35 14.75
N PHE A 120 27.06 3.06 13.84
CA PHE A 120 28.00 1.95 13.93
C PHE A 120 29.25 2.26 14.76
N GLU A 121 29.56 3.52 15.02
CA GLU A 121 30.75 3.91 15.80
C GLU A 121 30.44 4.15 17.28
N ASN A 122 29.18 4.45 17.62
CA ASN A 122 28.81 4.79 18.97
C ASN A 122 28.44 3.53 19.79
N PRO A 123 29.24 3.14 20.81
CA PRO A 123 29.04 1.90 21.57
C PRO A 123 27.69 1.82 22.28
N ALA A 124 27.08 2.98 22.59
CA ALA A 124 25.78 3.06 23.25
C ALA A 124 24.62 2.51 22.40
N TYR A 125 24.77 2.51 21.06
CA TYR A 125 23.74 2.01 20.14
C TYR A 125 23.95 0.56 19.72
N SER A 126 25.12 -0.04 20.02
CA SER A 126 25.46 -1.42 19.62
C SER A 126 24.43 -2.46 20.07
N PHE A 127 23.85 -2.30 21.26
CA PHE A 127 22.81 -3.19 21.80
C PHE A 127 21.40 -2.92 21.24
N ASP A 128 21.18 -1.72 20.68
CA ASP A 128 19.90 -1.33 20.05
C ASP A 128 19.90 -1.64 18.54
N LEU A 129 21.04 -1.95 17.91
CA LEU A 129 21.10 -2.30 16.48
C LEU A 129 20.21 -3.50 16.15
N ASP A 130 20.22 -4.53 16.99
CA ASP A 130 19.36 -5.69 16.82
C ASP A 130 17.89 -5.31 16.96
N ALA A 131 17.54 -4.45 17.91
CA ALA A 131 16.17 -3.97 18.07
C ALA A 131 15.74 -3.01 16.94
N ILE A 132 16.68 -2.24 16.36
CA ILE A 132 16.46 -1.31 15.25
C ILE A 132 16.27 -2.11 13.96
N PHE A 133 17.27 -2.89 13.55
CA PHE A 133 17.41 -3.46 12.21
C PHE A 133 16.76 -4.84 12.03
N SER A 134 16.47 -5.60 13.09
CA SER A 134 15.84 -6.93 12.95
C SER A 134 14.40 -6.90 12.41
N GLU A 135 13.69 -5.79 12.58
CA GLU A 135 12.31 -5.60 12.12
C GLU A 135 12.20 -4.63 10.93
N VAL A 136 13.34 -4.18 10.38
CA VAL A 136 13.34 -3.22 9.26
C VAL A 136 12.93 -3.90 7.97
N GLY A 137 11.95 -3.29 7.30
CA GLY A 137 11.56 -3.69 5.95
C GLY A 137 12.46 -3.06 4.89
N ALA A 138 12.74 -1.76 5.03
CA ALA A 138 13.57 -1.02 4.09
C ALA A 138 14.36 0.11 4.77
N LEU A 139 15.60 0.28 4.33
CA LEU A 139 16.47 1.41 4.63
C LEU A 139 16.45 2.39 3.46
N ILE A 140 16.02 3.62 3.72
CA ILE A 140 16.03 4.73 2.78
C ILE A 140 17.19 5.65 3.13
N TRP A 141 18.17 5.76 2.23
CA TRP A 141 19.29 6.67 2.35
C TRP A 141 19.06 7.93 1.52
N VAL A 142 18.99 9.09 2.16
CA VAL A 142 18.71 10.38 1.53
C VAL A 142 20.02 11.13 1.27
N VAL A 143 20.34 11.33 0.00
CA VAL A 143 21.47 12.10 -0.52
C VAL A 143 20.97 13.44 -1.02
N ASP A 144 21.63 14.54 -0.63
CA ASP A 144 21.34 15.87 -1.17
C ASP A 144 22.02 16.03 -2.54
N SER A 145 21.28 16.28 -3.61
CA SER A 145 21.85 16.47 -4.94
C SER A 145 22.44 17.87 -5.17
N GLN A 146 22.19 18.81 -4.25
CA GLN A 146 22.68 20.19 -4.36
C GLN A 146 23.99 20.43 -3.60
N ASP A 147 24.41 19.47 -2.77
CA ASP A 147 25.66 19.51 -1.99
C ASP A 147 26.65 18.45 -2.49
N ASP A 148 27.89 18.47 -1.98
CA ASP A 148 28.87 17.43 -2.27
C ASP A 148 28.45 16.09 -1.64
N PHE A 149 28.03 15.16 -2.50
CA PHE A 149 27.57 13.84 -2.08
C PHE A 149 28.70 12.84 -1.79
N SER A 150 29.98 13.22 -1.95
CA SER A 150 31.11 12.30 -1.76
C SER A 150 31.19 11.71 -0.35
N GLU A 151 30.93 12.52 0.68
CA GLU A 151 30.86 12.01 2.05
C GLU A 151 29.60 11.14 2.26
N ALA A 152 28.51 11.40 1.53
CA ALA A 152 27.25 10.69 1.67
C ALA A 152 27.37 9.27 1.11
N THR A 153 28.03 9.13 -0.05
CA THR A 153 28.31 7.83 -0.67
C THR A 153 29.24 7.03 0.22
N HIS A 154 30.33 7.64 0.71
CA HIS A 154 31.27 6.96 1.60
C HIS A 154 30.61 6.41 2.87
N ARG A 155 29.80 7.23 3.55
CA ARG A 155 29.03 6.78 4.72
C ARG A 155 28.05 5.67 4.36
N LEU A 156 27.33 5.79 3.24
CA LEU A 156 26.41 4.74 2.79
C LEU A 156 27.14 3.42 2.56
N SER A 157 28.28 3.43 1.87
CA SER A 157 29.10 2.25 1.62
C SER A 157 29.49 1.55 2.93
N MET A 158 29.90 2.30 3.95
CA MET A 158 30.21 1.76 5.28
C MET A 158 28.99 1.14 5.97
N VAL A 159 27.83 1.84 5.93
CA VAL A 159 26.56 1.35 6.49
C VAL A 159 26.14 0.04 5.82
N VAL A 160 26.23 -0.02 4.49
CA VAL A 160 25.89 -1.19 3.69
C VAL A 160 26.79 -2.39 4.01
N LEU A 161 28.11 -2.17 4.11
CA LEU A 161 29.07 -3.22 4.45
C LEU A 161 28.81 -3.84 5.82
N ASN A 162 28.37 -3.02 6.79
CA ASN A 162 28.00 -3.49 8.12
C ASN A 162 26.65 -4.23 8.11
N LEU A 163 25.62 -3.64 7.49
CA LEU A 163 24.29 -4.23 7.44
C LEU A 163 24.25 -5.55 6.68
N ARG A 164 25.05 -5.72 5.63
CA ARG A 164 25.05 -6.94 4.83
C ARG A 164 25.44 -8.18 5.62
N ARG A 165 26.34 -8.03 6.61
CA ARG A 165 26.85 -9.15 7.41
C ARG A 165 25.76 -9.75 8.29
N ASP A 166 24.98 -8.88 8.92
CA ASP A 166 24.03 -9.28 9.97
C ASP A 166 22.57 -9.25 9.48
N TYR A 167 22.24 -8.40 8.49
CA TYR A 167 20.88 -8.10 8.02
C TYR A 167 20.74 -8.15 6.47
N PRO A 168 20.94 -9.32 5.82
CA PRO A 168 20.86 -9.44 4.36
C PRO A 168 19.45 -9.30 3.78
N HIS A 169 18.42 -9.20 4.61
CA HIS A 169 17.01 -9.15 4.20
C HIS A 169 16.47 -7.73 4.02
N ILE A 170 17.21 -6.71 4.47
CA ILE A 170 16.80 -5.31 4.38
C ILE A 170 16.96 -4.83 2.93
N ASN A 171 15.91 -4.24 2.38
CA ASN A 171 15.99 -3.58 1.08
C ASN A 171 16.64 -2.20 1.26
N ILE A 172 17.62 -1.87 0.41
CA ILE A 172 18.36 -0.60 0.47
C ILE A 172 17.96 0.26 -0.72
N GLU A 173 17.43 1.44 -0.41
CA GLU A 173 16.84 2.39 -1.36
C GLU A 173 17.55 3.73 -1.19
N VAL A 174 18.02 4.32 -2.28
CA VAL A 174 18.75 5.60 -2.28
C VAL A 174 17.88 6.67 -2.91
N PHE A 175 17.56 7.71 -2.14
CA PHE A 175 16.84 8.88 -2.61
C PHE A 175 17.85 9.99 -2.90
N VAL A 176 18.01 10.30 -4.18
CA VAL A 176 18.72 11.50 -4.65
C VAL A 176 17.71 12.64 -4.54
N HIS A 177 17.86 13.46 -3.52
CA HIS A 177 16.86 14.42 -3.06
C HIS A 177 17.22 15.86 -3.41
N LYS A 178 16.21 16.74 -3.48
CA LYS A 178 16.31 18.16 -3.89
C LYS A 178 16.65 18.36 -5.37
N VAL A 179 16.07 17.53 -6.23
CA VAL A 179 16.23 17.60 -7.69
C VAL A 179 15.35 18.69 -8.35
N ASP A 180 14.57 19.42 -7.56
CA ASP A 180 13.65 20.49 -7.99
C ASP A 180 14.34 21.64 -8.71
N ALA A 181 15.54 22.03 -8.26
CA ALA A 181 16.32 23.10 -8.89
C ALA A 181 17.06 22.65 -10.16
N LEU A 182 17.01 21.35 -10.49
CA LEU A 182 17.78 20.76 -11.57
C LEU A 182 16.90 20.52 -12.80
N ALA A 183 17.46 20.76 -13.98
CA ALA A 183 16.84 20.39 -15.24
C ALA A 183 16.76 18.86 -15.39
N GLU A 184 15.71 18.35 -16.05
CA GLU A 184 15.42 16.91 -16.17
C GLU A 184 16.61 16.09 -16.68
N ASP A 185 17.32 16.57 -17.72
CA ASP A 185 18.50 15.90 -18.27
C ASP A 185 19.60 15.70 -17.22
N TYR A 186 19.81 16.72 -16.38
CA TYR A 186 20.83 16.70 -15.33
C TYR A 186 20.45 15.81 -14.13
N ARG A 187 19.15 15.56 -13.92
CA ARG A 187 18.68 14.64 -12.86
C ARG A 187 19.16 13.22 -13.12
N GLN A 188 19.06 12.76 -14.37
CA GLN A 188 19.49 11.42 -14.75
C GLN A 188 21.01 11.26 -14.64
N ASP A 189 21.76 12.31 -15.02
CA ASP A 189 23.21 12.33 -14.91
C ASP A 189 23.66 12.23 -13.44
N ILE A 190 23.10 13.04 -12.52
CA ILE A 190 23.46 12.94 -11.10
C ILE A 190 23.11 11.57 -10.51
N VAL A 191 21.92 11.04 -10.82
CA VAL A 191 21.53 9.71 -10.32
C VAL A 191 22.52 8.65 -10.81
N ARG A 192 22.99 8.77 -12.06
CA ARG A 192 24.02 7.89 -12.62
C ARG A 192 25.36 8.08 -11.92
N ASP A 193 25.78 9.31 -11.68
CA ASP A 193 27.05 9.63 -11.02
C ASP A 193 27.09 9.10 -9.58
N VAL A 194 26.03 9.36 -8.80
CA VAL A 194 25.87 8.82 -7.44
C VAL A 194 25.89 7.29 -7.46
N ARG A 195 25.20 6.67 -8.43
CA ARG A 195 25.18 5.21 -8.59
C ARG A 195 26.56 4.65 -8.93
N MET A 196 27.31 5.29 -9.83
CA MET A 196 28.66 4.86 -10.20
C MET A 196 29.61 4.99 -9.02
N GLN A 197 29.59 6.11 -8.30
CA GLN A 197 30.45 6.32 -7.14
C GLN A 197 30.20 5.29 -6.03
N ILE A 198 28.93 5.00 -5.71
CA ILE A 198 28.59 3.96 -4.73
C ILE A 198 29.02 2.57 -5.24
N ALA A 199 28.82 2.28 -6.53
CA ALA A 199 29.24 1.01 -7.11
C ALA A 199 30.77 0.83 -7.06
N ASP A 200 31.54 1.87 -7.35
CA ASP A 200 33.01 1.86 -7.31
C ASP A 200 33.51 1.65 -5.88
N GLU A 201 33.00 2.41 -4.90
CA GLU A 201 33.37 2.25 -3.49
C GLU A 201 33.01 0.86 -2.93
N LEU A 202 31.87 0.29 -3.34
CA LEU A 202 31.49 -1.06 -2.96
C LEU A 202 32.34 -2.13 -3.67
N GLY A 203 32.68 -1.90 -4.94
CA GLY A 203 33.58 -2.74 -5.73
C GLY A 203 34.97 -2.84 -5.12
N ASP A 204 35.52 -1.71 -4.68
CA ASP A 204 36.81 -1.64 -3.96
C ASP A 204 36.80 -2.47 -2.66
N ASN A 205 35.64 -2.61 -2.03
CA ASN A 205 35.43 -3.42 -0.83
C ASN A 205 35.02 -4.88 -1.13
N GLY A 206 35.08 -5.31 -2.40
CA GLY A 206 34.81 -6.68 -2.85
C GLY A 206 33.32 -7.03 -2.98
N VAL A 207 32.46 -6.02 -3.20
CA VAL A 207 31.01 -6.20 -3.33
C VAL A 207 30.56 -5.86 -4.75
N GLU A 208 30.38 -6.89 -5.59
CA GLU A 208 30.08 -6.70 -7.02
C GLU A 208 28.58 -6.57 -7.34
N GLU A 209 27.68 -7.12 -6.51
CA GLU A 209 26.24 -7.10 -6.78
C GLU A 209 25.44 -6.79 -5.51
N LEU A 210 25.03 -5.53 -5.39
CA LEU A 210 23.96 -5.12 -4.48
C LEU A 210 22.81 -4.54 -5.30
N ASN A 211 21.62 -5.12 -5.13
CA ASN A 211 20.39 -4.62 -5.72
C ASN A 211 19.92 -3.37 -4.97
N MET A 212 20.65 -2.27 -5.12
CA MET A 212 20.22 -0.95 -4.67
C MET A 212 19.37 -0.29 -5.74
N ARG A 213 18.27 0.32 -5.33
CA ARG A 213 17.42 1.13 -6.21
C ARG A 213 17.64 2.60 -5.91
N PHE A 214 17.60 3.40 -6.97
CA PHE A 214 17.86 4.83 -6.91
C PHE A 214 16.60 5.57 -7.40
N HIS A 215 16.21 6.59 -6.65
CA HIS A 215 15.05 7.42 -6.99
C HIS A 215 15.44 8.89 -6.93
N ALA A 216 15.13 9.64 -8.00
CA ALA A 216 15.18 11.09 -7.97
C ALA A 216 13.93 11.59 -7.26
N THR A 217 14.09 12.43 -6.24
CA THR A 217 12.98 12.86 -5.37
C THR A 217 13.03 14.34 -5.05
N SER A 218 11.85 14.95 -4.94
CA SER A 218 11.65 16.29 -4.41
C SER A 218 10.39 16.34 -3.55
N ILE A 219 10.38 17.21 -2.55
CA ILE A 219 9.18 17.49 -1.74
C ILE A 219 8.21 18.46 -2.43
N TYR A 220 8.64 19.14 -3.50
CA TYR A 220 7.83 20.12 -4.23
C TYR A 220 7.03 19.51 -5.38
N ASP A 221 7.37 18.29 -5.78
CA ASP A 221 6.65 17.51 -6.79
C ASP A 221 6.14 16.19 -6.20
N HIS A 222 5.47 15.40 -7.02
CA HIS A 222 4.88 14.14 -6.57
C HIS A 222 5.89 12.97 -6.54
N SER A 223 7.16 13.21 -6.93
CA SER A 223 8.14 12.15 -7.14
C SER A 223 8.49 11.43 -5.84
N ILE A 224 8.46 12.15 -4.71
CA ILE A 224 8.70 11.56 -3.39
C ILE A 224 7.65 10.49 -3.05
N PHE A 225 6.36 10.77 -3.33
CA PHE A 225 5.29 9.83 -3.06
C PHE A 225 5.37 8.60 -3.99
N GLN A 226 5.77 8.81 -5.25
CA GLN A 226 6.02 7.69 -6.17
C GLN A 226 7.18 6.81 -5.69
N ALA A 227 8.28 7.43 -5.24
CA ALA A 227 9.43 6.71 -4.70
C ALA A 227 9.03 5.89 -3.45
N PHE A 228 8.32 6.49 -2.50
CA PHE A 228 7.78 5.76 -1.34
C PHE A 228 6.86 4.62 -1.74
N SER A 229 6.02 4.80 -2.75
CA SER A 229 5.13 3.75 -3.25
C SER A 229 5.93 2.53 -3.74
N LYS A 230 7.04 2.75 -4.45
CA LYS A 230 7.95 1.67 -4.89
C LYS A 230 8.68 0.99 -3.72
N VAL A 231 9.00 1.73 -2.66
CA VAL A 231 9.60 1.17 -1.45
C VAL A 231 8.57 0.29 -0.72
N ILE A 232 7.37 0.82 -0.48
CA ILE A 232 6.28 0.13 0.22
C ILE A 232 5.83 -1.13 -0.54
N GLN A 233 5.76 -1.07 -1.87
CA GLN A 233 5.45 -2.23 -2.72
C GLN A 233 6.33 -3.44 -2.45
N GLN A 234 7.62 -3.22 -2.20
CA GLN A 234 8.56 -4.31 -1.90
C GLN A 234 8.36 -4.92 -0.52
N LEU A 235 7.68 -4.20 0.38
CA LEU A 235 7.35 -4.68 1.73
C LEU A 235 6.05 -5.49 1.75
N ILE A 236 5.19 -5.31 0.74
CA ILE A 236 3.90 -6.00 0.68
C ILE A 236 4.09 -7.46 0.26
N PRO A 237 3.73 -8.43 1.11
CA PRO A 237 3.75 -9.83 0.71
C PRO A 237 2.71 -10.06 -0.40
N ARG A 238 3.09 -10.87 -1.41
CA ARG A 238 2.21 -11.27 -2.52
C ARG A 238 1.74 -10.13 -3.43
N LEU A 239 2.53 -9.04 -3.56
CA LEU A 239 2.25 -7.93 -4.49
C LEU A 239 1.82 -8.39 -5.89
N GLY A 240 2.47 -9.40 -6.46
CA GLY A 240 2.15 -9.90 -7.81
C GLY A 240 0.70 -10.42 -7.98
N GLN A 241 0.02 -10.81 -6.88
CA GLN A 241 -1.41 -11.15 -6.95
C GLN A 241 -2.28 -9.90 -7.04
N LEU A 242 -1.95 -8.84 -6.30
CA LEU A 242 -2.63 -7.54 -6.38
C LEU A 242 -2.45 -6.91 -7.77
N GLU A 243 -1.22 -6.94 -8.31
CA GLU A 243 -0.95 -6.45 -9.67
C GLU A 243 -1.75 -7.23 -10.72
N ALA A 244 -1.87 -8.56 -10.57
CA ALA A 244 -2.67 -9.39 -11.46
C ALA A 244 -4.17 -9.07 -11.37
N MET A 245 -4.69 -8.82 -10.17
CA MET A 245 -6.08 -8.39 -9.95
C MET A 245 -6.35 -7.04 -10.63
N LEU A 246 -5.50 -6.03 -10.41
CA LEU A 246 -5.61 -4.72 -11.04
C LEU A 246 -5.46 -4.80 -12.57
N THR A 247 -4.52 -5.60 -13.06
CA THR A 247 -4.32 -5.81 -14.50
C THR A 247 -5.55 -6.46 -15.14
N ASN A 248 -6.18 -7.42 -14.48
CA ASN A 248 -7.43 -8.01 -14.95
C ASN A 248 -8.58 -7.01 -14.94
N LEU A 249 -8.67 -6.17 -13.91
CA LEU A 249 -9.65 -5.08 -13.83
C LEU A 249 -9.48 -4.09 -14.99
N CYS A 250 -8.24 -3.67 -15.28
CA CYS A 250 -7.95 -2.80 -16.41
C CYS A 250 -8.40 -3.41 -17.74
N ARG A 251 -8.16 -4.71 -17.94
CA ARG A 251 -8.57 -5.43 -19.15
C ARG A 251 -10.09 -5.55 -19.28
N SER A 252 -10.81 -5.81 -18.19
CA SER A 252 -12.27 -5.96 -18.22
C SER A 252 -13.02 -4.63 -18.36
N CYS A 253 -12.51 -3.57 -17.72
CA CYS A 253 -13.17 -2.27 -17.66
C CYS A 253 -12.67 -1.26 -18.69
N ARG A 254 -11.71 -1.65 -19.54
CA ARG A 254 -11.03 -0.76 -20.50
C ARG A 254 -10.36 0.43 -19.83
N PHE A 255 -9.76 0.22 -18.66
CA PHE A 255 -8.91 1.22 -18.05
C PHE A 255 -7.57 1.30 -18.79
N GLU A 256 -7.05 2.51 -18.87
CA GLU A 256 -5.69 2.77 -19.32
C GLU A 256 -4.70 2.50 -18.21
N LYS A 257 -5.03 2.93 -16.99
CA LYS A 257 -4.20 2.79 -15.79
C LYS A 257 -5.09 2.61 -14.55
N ALA A 258 -4.63 1.83 -13.57
CA ALA A 258 -5.30 1.75 -12.28
C ALA A 258 -4.28 1.72 -11.14
N TYR A 259 -4.62 2.43 -10.07
CA TYR A 259 -3.83 2.53 -8.84
C TYR A 259 -4.71 2.18 -7.65
N LEU A 260 -4.14 1.44 -6.70
CA LEU A 260 -4.72 1.23 -5.38
C LEU A 260 -4.00 2.14 -4.40
N PHE A 261 -4.65 3.24 -4.00
CA PHE A 261 -4.10 4.27 -3.13
C PHE A 261 -4.44 4.03 -1.67
N ASP A 262 -3.49 4.35 -0.79
CA ASP A 262 -3.78 4.78 0.57
C ASP A 262 -4.15 6.28 0.56
N VAL A 263 -5.40 6.55 0.91
CA VAL A 263 -6.02 7.88 0.84
C VAL A 263 -5.34 8.89 1.79
N ASN A 264 -4.78 8.41 2.90
CA ASN A 264 -4.17 9.32 3.89
C ASN A 264 -2.76 9.78 3.48
N THR A 265 -1.95 8.88 2.93
CA THR A 265 -0.53 9.14 2.62
C THR A 265 -0.29 9.45 1.15
N LYS A 266 -1.29 9.26 0.28
CA LYS A 266 -1.19 9.31 -1.19
C LYS A 266 -0.25 8.26 -1.78
N ILE A 267 0.21 7.30 -0.99
CA ILE A 267 1.07 6.21 -1.44
C ILE A 267 0.20 5.18 -2.14
N TYR A 268 0.58 4.74 -3.34
CA TYR A 268 -0.09 3.61 -3.98
C TYR A 268 0.55 2.29 -3.56
N ILE A 269 -0.30 1.36 -3.14
CA ILE A 269 0.06 0.03 -2.66
C ILE A 269 0.33 -0.91 -3.83
N ALA A 270 -0.44 -0.78 -4.91
CA ALA A 270 -0.31 -1.60 -6.10
C ALA A 270 -0.76 -0.82 -7.33
N THR A 271 -0.21 -1.17 -8.48
CA THR A 271 -0.64 -0.69 -9.79
C THR A 271 -0.70 -1.86 -10.77
N ASP A 272 -1.29 -1.64 -11.93
CA ASP A 272 -1.31 -2.63 -13.00
C ASP A 272 0.04 -2.72 -13.74
N SER A 273 0.20 -3.76 -14.57
CA SER A 273 1.46 -4.05 -15.27
C SER A 273 1.90 -3.03 -16.34
N THR A 274 1.05 -2.05 -16.68
CA THR A 274 1.44 -1.01 -17.65
C THR A 274 2.55 -0.13 -17.08
N PRO A 275 3.49 0.35 -17.92
CA PRO A 275 4.57 1.21 -17.44
C PRO A 275 3.99 2.43 -16.73
N GLU A 276 4.63 2.81 -15.64
CA GLU A 276 4.24 3.98 -14.86
C GLU A 276 4.49 5.26 -15.65
N ASP A 277 3.53 6.17 -15.55
CA ASP A 277 3.63 7.52 -16.09
C ASP A 277 3.41 8.51 -14.94
N MET A 278 4.35 9.43 -14.80
CA MET A 278 4.33 10.41 -13.72
C MET A 278 3.10 11.31 -13.82
N ALA A 279 2.73 11.74 -15.03
CA ALA A 279 1.56 12.60 -15.24
C ALA A 279 0.26 11.90 -14.83
N SER A 280 0.13 10.61 -15.15
CA SER A 280 -1.01 9.80 -14.74
C SER A 280 -1.10 9.66 -13.20
N TYR A 281 0.04 9.54 -12.53
CA TYR A 281 0.10 9.50 -11.07
C TYR A 281 -0.30 10.84 -10.44
N GLU A 282 0.23 11.96 -10.94
CA GLU A 282 -0.09 13.32 -10.48
C GLU A 282 -1.60 13.60 -10.54
N ILE A 283 -2.23 13.31 -11.68
CA ILE A 283 -3.69 13.49 -11.85
C ILE A 283 -4.46 12.66 -10.82
N CYS A 284 -4.06 11.40 -10.59
CA CYS A 284 -4.75 10.54 -9.64
C CYS A 284 -4.54 11.00 -8.18
N SER A 285 -3.32 11.42 -7.84
CA SER A 285 -2.97 11.94 -6.51
C SER A 285 -3.78 13.20 -6.18
N ASP A 286 -3.78 14.18 -7.08
CA ASP A 286 -4.54 15.42 -6.89
C ASP A 286 -6.03 15.17 -6.82
N TYR A 287 -6.53 14.20 -7.60
CA TYR A 287 -7.94 13.83 -7.54
C TYR A 287 -8.34 13.27 -6.18
N VAL A 288 -7.48 12.46 -5.53
CA VAL A 288 -7.73 11.97 -4.17
C VAL A 288 -7.86 13.13 -3.18
N ASP A 289 -6.98 14.14 -3.26
CA ASP A 289 -7.07 15.32 -2.39
C ASP A 289 -8.37 16.08 -2.61
N VAL A 290 -8.76 16.31 -3.86
CA VAL A 290 -10.02 17.01 -4.18
C VAL A 290 -11.22 16.28 -3.57
N ILE A 291 -11.26 14.96 -3.63
CA ILE A 291 -12.33 14.17 -3.02
C ILE A 291 -12.29 14.27 -1.51
N ILE A 292 -11.11 14.20 -0.90
CA ILE A 292 -10.97 14.31 0.56
C ILE A 292 -11.40 15.69 1.04
N ASP A 293 -10.89 16.76 0.45
CA ASP A 293 -11.26 18.14 0.77
C ASP A 293 -12.78 18.34 0.60
N PHE A 294 -13.37 17.79 -0.46
CA PHE A 294 -14.82 17.87 -0.67
C PHE A 294 -15.59 17.12 0.44
N THR A 295 -15.13 15.94 0.84
CA THR A 295 -15.75 15.18 1.93
C THR A 295 -15.54 15.83 3.29
N GLU A 296 -14.42 16.51 3.53
CA GLU A 296 -14.19 17.25 4.78
C GLU A 296 -15.11 18.48 4.88
N VAL A 297 -15.32 19.20 3.77
CA VAL A 297 -16.19 20.37 3.73
C VAL A 297 -17.68 19.98 3.81
N TYR A 298 -18.11 19.01 3.00
CA TYR A 298 -19.53 18.69 2.83
C TYR A 298 -20.01 17.42 3.53
N GLY A 299 -19.11 16.49 3.86
CA GLY A 299 -19.46 15.21 4.49
C GLY A 299 -19.98 15.37 5.92
N SER A 300 -19.40 16.29 6.69
CA SER A 300 -19.87 16.64 8.03
C SER A 300 -20.85 17.82 8.06
N TRP A 301 -21.33 18.29 6.90
CA TRP A 301 -22.21 19.46 6.84
C TRP A 301 -23.49 19.19 7.65
N PRO A 302 -23.73 19.92 8.76
CA PRO A 302 -24.86 19.64 9.64
C PRO A 302 -26.16 19.90 8.89
N ARG A 303 -26.85 18.82 8.56
CA ARG A 303 -28.17 18.87 7.93
C ARG A 303 -29.20 19.22 9.00
N SER A 304 -29.97 20.29 8.78
CA SER A 304 -31.01 20.70 9.73
C SER A 304 -32.07 19.61 9.88
N GLN A 305 -32.71 19.55 11.05
CA GLN A 305 -33.76 18.57 11.32
C GLN A 305 -34.93 18.72 10.33
N GLN A 306 -35.31 19.95 10.00
CA GLN A 306 -36.31 20.26 8.96
C GLN A 306 -35.89 19.75 7.57
N TRP A 307 -34.60 19.76 7.25
CA TRP A 307 -34.10 19.22 5.97
C TRP A 307 -34.21 17.69 5.93
N ARG A 308 -33.92 17.01 7.05
CA ARG A 308 -34.09 15.56 7.19
C ARG A 308 -35.56 15.16 7.10
N GLU A 309 -36.43 15.82 7.86
CA GLU A 309 -37.89 15.58 7.85
C GLU A 309 -38.51 15.79 6.46
N ARG A 310 -37.98 16.74 5.66
CA ARG A 310 -38.42 16.94 4.27
C ARG A 310 -38.04 15.80 3.34
N LEU A 311 -36.91 15.12 3.56
CA LEU A 311 -36.45 14.01 2.72
C LEU A 311 -37.02 12.67 3.18
N GLU A 312 -37.32 12.52 4.46
CA GLU A 312 -38.05 11.38 5.02
C GLU A 312 -39.57 11.50 4.83
N GLY A 313 -40.03 12.56 4.16
CA GLY A 313 -41.44 12.81 3.82
C GLY A 313 -41.89 12.15 2.50
N GLU A 314 -43.01 12.61 1.94
CA GLU A 314 -43.48 12.11 0.64
C GLU A 314 -42.50 12.42 -0.50
N PRO A 315 -42.37 11.54 -1.51
CA PRO A 315 -43.13 10.30 -1.72
C PRO A 315 -42.54 9.04 -1.05
N TRP A 316 -41.39 9.14 -0.39
CA TRP A 316 -40.65 7.99 0.16
C TRP A 316 -40.43 8.14 1.67
N MET A 317 -41.44 7.73 2.44
CA MET A 317 -41.44 7.80 3.90
C MET A 317 -40.57 6.71 4.54
N GLN A 318 -39.25 6.86 4.42
CA GLN A 318 -38.26 6.00 5.06
C GLN A 318 -37.16 6.83 5.73
N PRO A 319 -36.50 6.34 6.79
CA PRO A 319 -35.32 6.98 7.37
C PRO A 319 -34.27 7.23 6.29
N LEU A 320 -33.59 8.38 6.34
CA LEU A 320 -32.64 8.79 5.32
C LEU A 320 -31.54 7.75 5.07
N GLU A 321 -31.11 7.06 6.12
CA GLU A 321 -30.12 5.97 6.08
C GLU A 321 -30.53 4.83 5.13
N ASN A 322 -31.82 4.50 5.09
CA ASN A 322 -32.36 3.45 4.22
C ASN A 322 -32.61 3.94 2.78
N GLN A 323 -32.54 5.26 2.55
CA GLN A 323 -32.66 5.86 1.22
C GLN A 323 -31.30 5.97 0.51
N VAL A 324 -30.19 5.71 1.21
CA VAL A 324 -28.84 5.77 0.64
C VAL A 324 -28.64 4.62 -0.34
N ALA A 325 -28.49 4.94 -1.63
CA ALA A 325 -28.31 3.94 -2.68
C ALA A 325 -26.88 3.36 -2.74
N CYS A 326 -25.89 4.13 -2.30
CA CYS A 326 -24.48 3.73 -2.28
C CYS A 326 -23.89 4.01 -0.90
N GLU A 327 -23.45 2.97 -0.19
CA GLU A 327 -22.86 3.07 1.15
C GLU A 327 -21.39 3.53 1.14
N TRP A 328 -20.81 3.65 -0.05
CA TRP A 328 -19.38 3.90 -0.26
C TRP A 328 -19.13 5.17 -1.06
N ALA A 329 -17.93 5.72 -0.94
CA ALA A 329 -17.49 6.83 -1.77
C ALA A 329 -17.19 6.35 -3.20
N GLU A 330 -17.92 6.91 -4.16
CA GLU A 330 -17.68 6.75 -5.58
C GLU A 330 -17.71 8.13 -6.24
N SER A 331 -16.73 8.40 -7.09
CA SER A 331 -16.66 9.64 -7.84
C SER A 331 -16.13 9.39 -9.24
N THR A 332 -16.57 10.21 -10.19
CA THR A 332 -16.05 10.20 -11.55
C THR A 332 -15.86 11.63 -12.02
N MET A 333 -14.68 11.95 -12.50
CA MET A 333 -14.37 13.22 -13.15
C MET A 333 -14.04 12.98 -14.62
N VAL A 334 -14.33 13.94 -15.49
CA VAL A 334 -13.94 13.89 -16.90
C VAL A 334 -13.09 15.12 -17.21
N LEU A 335 -11.86 14.88 -17.65
CA LEU A 335 -10.96 15.96 -18.06
C LEU A 335 -11.39 16.49 -19.44
N SER A 336 -11.55 17.81 -19.54
CA SER A 336 -12.01 18.48 -20.77
C SER A 336 -11.08 18.23 -21.96
N ASP A 337 -9.77 18.24 -21.71
CA ASP A 337 -8.71 18.16 -22.74
C ASP A 337 -8.55 16.74 -23.30
N ALA A 338 -8.73 15.71 -22.46
CA ALA A 338 -8.45 14.33 -22.84
C ALA A 338 -9.70 13.50 -23.17
N GLN A 339 -10.91 13.96 -22.80
CA GLN A 339 -12.14 13.14 -22.83
C GLN A 339 -11.97 11.78 -22.13
N ARG A 340 -11.00 11.68 -21.21
CA ARG A 340 -10.69 10.50 -20.41
C ARG A 340 -11.32 10.66 -19.03
N PRO A 341 -12.28 9.81 -18.66
CA PRO A 341 -12.81 9.79 -17.30
C PRO A 341 -11.76 9.26 -16.33
N VAL A 342 -11.68 9.85 -15.13
CA VAL A 342 -10.98 9.28 -13.98
C VAL A 342 -12.04 8.88 -12.97
N MET A 343 -12.01 7.62 -12.55
CA MET A 343 -12.94 7.04 -11.58
C MET A 343 -12.22 6.83 -10.26
N LEU A 344 -12.87 7.20 -9.16
CA LEU A 344 -12.45 6.85 -7.80
C LEU A 344 -13.51 5.97 -7.17
N ARG A 345 -13.07 4.86 -6.56
CA ARG A 345 -13.92 3.92 -5.82
C ARG A 345 -13.26 3.53 -4.51
N GLU A 346 -13.96 3.72 -3.40
CA GLU A 346 -13.53 3.25 -2.08
C GLU A 346 -13.43 1.71 -2.02
N VAL A 347 -12.41 1.17 -1.37
CA VAL A 347 -12.22 -0.26 -1.11
C VAL A 347 -12.36 -0.58 0.37
N ASP A 348 -11.73 0.24 1.20
CA ASP A 348 -11.75 0.20 2.67
C ASP A 348 -11.60 1.65 3.15
N ARG A 349 -11.74 1.89 4.46
CA ARG A 349 -11.65 3.22 5.08
C ARG A 349 -10.38 4.00 4.70
N PHE A 350 -9.29 3.29 4.43
CA PHE A 350 -7.99 3.87 4.07
C PHE A 350 -7.62 3.65 2.60
N LEU A 351 -8.37 2.82 1.85
CA LEU A 351 -7.98 2.39 0.51
C LEU A 351 -9.00 2.83 -0.54
N ALA A 352 -8.49 3.34 -1.66
CA ALA A 352 -9.30 3.67 -2.83
C ALA A 352 -8.64 3.18 -4.12
N ILE A 353 -9.44 2.66 -5.05
CA ILE A 353 -9.02 2.45 -6.43
C ILE A 353 -9.24 3.76 -7.18
N VAL A 354 -8.19 4.23 -7.85
CA VAL A 354 -8.28 5.34 -8.79
C VAL A 354 -7.86 4.82 -10.17
N ALA A 355 -8.75 4.94 -11.15
CA ALA A 355 -8.54 4.39 -12.48
C ALA A 355 -8.78 5.44 -13.57
N ILE A 356 -7.85 5.52 -14.51
CA ILE A 356 -7.98 6.33 -15.72
C ILE A 356 -8.63 5.47 -16.79
N MET A 357 -9.77 5.91 -17.29
CA MET A 357 -10.59 5.20 -18.26
C MET A 357 -10.27 5.66 -19.69
N LYS A 358 -10.42 4.76 -20.65
CA LYS A 358 -10.31 5.12 -22.08
C LYS A 358 -11.51 5.94 -22.53
N GLU A 359 -11.33 6.75 -23.57
CA GLU A 359 -12.40 7.50 -24.23
C GLU A 359 -13.56 6.56 -24.64
N GLY A 360 -14.81 7.03 -24.46
CA GLY A 360 -16.02 6.25 -24.75
C GLY A 360 -16.33 5.11 -23.76
N SER A 361 -15.57 4.98 -22.66
CA SER A 361 -15.87 3.97 -21.62
C SER A 361 -17.10 4.33 -20.79
N TYR A 362 -17.51 5.61 -20.77
CA TYR A 362 -18.65 6.11 -20.01
C TYR A 362 -19.98 5.44 -20.41
N ASP A 363 -20.14 5.08 -21.69
CA ASP A 363 -21.32 4.37 -22.19
C ASP A 363 -21.54 3.00 -21.51
N LYS A 364 -20.49 2.44 -20.89
CA LYS A 364 -20.49 1.14 -20.24
C LYS A 364 -20.32 1.23 -18.72
N MET A 365 -20.57 2.40 -18.13
CA MET A 365 -20.41 2.62 -16.69
C MET A 365 -21.09 1.54 -15.81
N PRO A 366 -22.32 1.08 -16.10
CA PRO A 366 -22.95 0.04 -15.28
C PRO A 366 -22.17 -1.29 -15.26
N GLN A 367 -21.58 -1.67 -16.40
CA GLN A 367 -20.74 -2.87 -16.49
C GLN A 367 -19.42 -2.68 -15.75
N ILE A 368 -18.85 -1.48 -15.82
CA ILE A 368 -17.62 -1.10 -15.15
C ILE A 368 -17.81 -1.13 -13.64
N ASN A 369 -18.87 -0.51 -13.13
CA ASN A 369 -19.21 -0.50 -11.71
C ASN A 369 -19.40 -1.93 -11.17
N MET A 370 -20.12 -2.78 -11.91
CA MET A 370 -20.29 -4.19 -11.52
C MET A 370 -18.95 -4.94 -11.43
N ASN A 371 -18.05 -4.74 -12.40
CA ASN A 371 -16.73 -5.37 -12.39
C ASN A 371 -15.83 -4.82 -11.28
N VAL A 372 -15.87 -3.51 -11.05
CA VAL A 372 -15.14 -2.84 -9.98
C VAL A 372 -15.62 -3.35 -8.62
N ASP A 373 -16.94 -3.48 -8.41
CA ASP A 373 -17.49 -4.03 -7.16
C ASP A 373 -17.03 -5.47 -6.89
N VAL A 374 -16.93 -6.30 -7.93
CA VAL A 374 -16.38 -7.66 -7.82
C VAL A 374 -14.90 -7.61 -7.44
N ALA A 375 -14.12 -6.70 -8.04
CA ALA A 375 -12.71 -6.52 -7.73
C ALA A 375 -12.50 -5.99 -6.31
N VAL A 376 -13.28 -5.01 -5.86
CA VAL A 376 -13.28 -4.47 -4.49
C VAL A 376 -13.53 -5.60 -3.50
N LYS A 377 -14.57 -6.42 -3.70
CA LYS A 377 -14.84 -7.59 -2.85
C LYS A 377 -13.67 -8.56 -2.80
N GLY A 378 -13.04 -8.83 -3.95
CA GLY A 378 -11.87 -9.70 -4.03
C GLY A 378 -10.64 -9.11 -3.31
N LEU A 379 -10.44 -7.79 -3.35
CA LEU A 379 -9.39 -7.10 -2.61
C LEU A 379 -9.64 -7.14 -1.11
N THR A 380 -10.87 -6.88 -0.67
CA THR A 380 -11.25 -6.99 0.75
C THR A 380 -10.98 -8.40 1.29
N GLU A 381 -11.40 -9.44 0.57
CA GLU A 381 -11.13 -10.84 0.95
C GLU A 381 -9.62 -11.15 0.95
N PHE A 382 -8.87 -10.67 -0.06
CA PHE A 382 -7.43 -10.84 -0.11
C PHE A 382 -6.74 -10.23 1.11
N PHE A 383 -7.15 -9.04 1.53
CA PHE A 383 -6.58 -8.38 2.69
C PHE A 383 -7.01 -9.00 4.01
N GLU A 384 -8.24 -9.51 4.14
CA GLU A 384 -8.66 -10.29 5.31
C GLU A 384 -7.82 -11.55 5.50
N ILE A 385 -7.49 -12.25 4.41
CA ILE A 385 -6.64 -13.45 4.44
C ILE A 385 -5.18 -13.11 4.73
N THR A 386 -4.71 -11.95 4.26
CA THR A 386 -3.30 -11.55 4.33
C THR A 386 -2.97 -10.77 5.61
N LYS A 387 -3.96 -10.21 6.32
CA LYS A 387 -3.77 -9.60 7.63
C LYS A 387 -3.17 -10.64 8.61
N PRO A 388 -2.02 -10.36 9.25
CA PRO A 388 -1.48 -11.24 10.27
C PRO A 388 -2.52 -11.37 11.40
N LYS A 389 -2.74 -12.60 11.89
CA LYS A 389 -3.79 -12.97 12.86
C LYS A 389 -3.67 -12.32 14.27
N ASP A 390 -2.82 -11.33 14.46
CA ASP A 390 -2.47 -10.78 15.77
C ASP A 390 -3.47 -9.72 16.30
N SER A 391 -4.75 -9.79 15.92
CA SER A 391 -5.79 -8.89 16.45
C SER A 391 -7.10 -9.58 16.84
N GLN A 392 -7.18 -10.91 16.79
CA GLN A 392 -8.39 -11.65 17.19
C GLN A 392 -8.38 -12.22 18.63
N GLU A 393 -7.33 -11.98 19.43
CA GLU A 393 -7.27 -12.48 20.82
C GLU A 393 -7.31 -11.37 21.89
N VAL A 394 -8.24 -10.41 21.84
CA VAL A 394 -8.67 -9.70 23.08
C VAL A 394 -10.14 -9.24 23.00
N VAL A 395 -11.09 -10.14 22.75
CA VAL A 395 -12.47 -9.94 23.22
C VAL A 395 -12.99 -11.28 23.74
N ASN A 396 -12.55 -11.67 24.94
CA ASN A 396 -13.27 -12.68 25.70
C ASN A 396 -14.56 -12.04 26.25
N PRO A 397 -15.73 -12.68 26.06
CA PRO A 397 -16.99 -12.19 26.61
C PRO A 397 -16.96 -12.37 28.13
N VAL A 398 -17.18 -11.28 28.87
CA VAL A 398 -17.48 -11.39 30.29
C VAL A 398 -18.81 -12.12 30.43
N LEU A 399 -18.71 -13.28 31.08
CA LEU A 399 -19.74 -14.27 31.34
C LEU A 399 -20.94 -13.66 32.06
N GLN A 400 -22.13 -14.01 31.59
CA GLN A 400 -23.31 -14.16 32.43
C GLN A 400 -23.05 -15.30 33.44
N GLY A 401 -23.31 -15.02 34.71
CA GLY A 401 -23.29 -15.95 35.83
C GLY A 401 -23.70 -15.24 37.10
#